data_AF-A0A7C7ZIH4-F1
#
_entry.id   AF-A0A7C7ZIH4-F1
#
_cell.length_a   1.000
_cell.length_b   1.000
_cell.length_c   1.000
_cell.angle_alpha   90.00
_cell.angle_beta   90.00
_cell.angle_gamma   90.00
#
_symmetry.space_group_name_H-M   'P 1'
#
loop_
_entity.id
_entity.type
_entity.pdbx_description
1 polymer ?
#
loop_
_entity_poly.entity_id
_entity_poly.type
_entity_poly.pdbx_seq_one_letter_code
_entity_poly.pdbx_strand_id
1 'polypeptide(L)'
;MPFHHIAVATKDMPAIDAFYGEATGFELVKVEIAPTPEGGWAKHFFYDTGNGEMMAFWELHDDTIGKDYKTALSLDMGMPPWVNHIAFFTPDKEDLVVRRDRWLNAGYNVLEIDHGWCISLYTMDPNGTLTEFCLTTREFTEEDKRIAKAAVFSDNVENSPPPKITNHKAKVAPLHTRLERTKAS
;
A
#
# COMPACT_ATOMS: atom_id res chain seq x y z
N MET A 1 -20.65 -2.72 2.46
CA MET A 1 -20.19 -2.38 1.11
C MET A 1 -18.67 -2.34 1.17
N PRO A 2 -17.96 -3.06 0.30
CA PRO A 2 -16.51 -2.96 0.17
C PRO A 2 -16.09 -1.58 -0.37
N PHE A 3 -14.79 -1.29 -0.38
CA PHE A 3 -14.29 -0.13 -1.11
C PHE A 3 -14.46 -0.36 -2.61
N HIS A 4 -14.84 0.69 -3.34
CA HIS A 4 -14.75 0.63 -4.80
C HIS A 4 -13.32 0.90 -5.24
N HIS A 5 -12.75 2.02 -4.79
CA HIS A 5 -11.34 2.32 -5.00
C HIS A 5 -10.82 3.31 -3.96
N ILE A 6 -9.50 3.33 -3.78
CA ILE A 6 -8.77 4.39 -3.09
C ILE A 6 -7.95 5.14 -4.14
N ALA A 7 -7.96 6.47 -4.11
CA ALA A 7 -7.19 7.30 -5.04
C ALA A 7 -6.15 8.12 -4.28
N VAL A 8 -4.90 8.09 -4.74
CA VAL A 8 -3.79 8.89 -4.20
C VAL A 8 -3.01 9.56 -5.33
N ALA A 9 -2.24 10.60 -5.03
CA ALA A 9 -1.36 11.22 -6.02
C ALA A 9 -0.01 10.49 -6.10
N THR A 10 0.62 10.53 -7.26
CA THR A 10 2.03 10.13 -7.43
C THR A 10 2.83 11.17 -8.20
N LYS A 11 4.14 11.17 -7.99
CA LYS A 11 5.11 11.96 -8.78
C LYS A 11 5.79 11.16 -9.88
N ASP A 12 5.80 9.84 -9.76
CA ASP A 12 6.53 8.96 -10.66
C ASP A 12 5.66 7.74 -10.97
N MET A 13 4.81 7.92 -11.98
CA MET A 13 3.88 6.88 -12.40
C MET A 13 4.60 5.63 -12.92
N PRO A 14 5.73 5.70 -13.67
CA PRO A 14 6.56 4.54 -13.98
C PRO A 14 7.06 3.77 -12.74
N ALA A 15 7.51 4.47 -11.69
CA ALA A 15 7.92 3.81 -10.45
C ALA A 15 6.74 3.11 -9.76
N ILE A 16 5.57 3.74 -9.76
CA ILE A 16 4.33 3.16 -9.22
C ILE A 16 3.89 1.93 -10.02
N ASP A 17 3.94 1.96 -11.35
CA ASP A 17 3.61 0.80 -12.19
C ASP A 17 4.58 -0.36 -11.96
N ALA A 18 5.87 -0.08 -11.80
CA ALA A 18 6.86 -1.08 -11.40
C ALA A 18 6.53 -1.73 -10.03
N PHE A 19 5.99 -0.96 -9.10
CA PHE A 19 5.60 -1.48 -7.79
C PHE A 19 4.25 -2.21 -7.82
N TYR A 20 3.17 -1.50 -8.17
CA TYR A 20 1.79 -2.00 -8.10
C TYR A 20 1.40 -2.89 -9.28
N GLY A 21 2.04 -2.74 -10.45
CA GLY A 21 1.87 -3.68 -11.55
C GLY A 21 2.75 -4.90 -11.35
N GLU A 22 4.06 -4.70 -11.43
CA GLU A 22 5.00 -5.83 -11.47
C GLU A 22 5.24 -6.48 -10.10
N ALA A 23 5.56 -5.69 -9.06
CA ALA A 23 6.02 -6.22 -7.77
C ALA A 23 4.88 -6.76 -6.88
N THR A 24 3.67 -6.22 -6.96
CA THR A 24 2.48 -6.78 -6.26
C THR A 24 1.69 -7.74 -7.15
N GLY A 25 1.72 -7.52 -8.47
CA GLY A 25 0.97 -8.31 -9.45
C GLY A 25 -0.45 -7.83 -9.70
N PHE A 26 -0.77 -6.57 -9.42
CA PHE A 26 -2.07 -6.01 -9.79
C PHE A 26 -2.13 -5.72 -11.30
N GLU A 27 -3.33 -5.72 -11.85
CA GLU A 27 -3.54 -5.45 -13.27
C GLU A 27 -3.95 -3.99 -13.46
N LEU A 28 -3.23 -3.23 -14.29
CA LEU A 28 -3.66 -1.89 -14.70
C LEU A 28 -4.81 -2.02 -15.71
N VAL A 29 -6.05 -1.77 -15.27
CA VAL A 29 -7.25 -2.08 -16.05
C VAL A 29 -7.90 -0.85 -16.70
N LYS A 30 -7.64 0.36 -16.17
CA LYS A 30 -8.23 1.59 -16.72
C LYS A 30 -7.34 2.80 -16.50
N VAL A 31 -7.45 3.76 -17.42
CA VAL A 31 -7.02 5.14 -17.21
C VAL A 31 -8.16 6.09 -17.59
N GLU A 32 -8.39 7.12 -16.77
CA GLU A 32 -9.18 8.29 -17.16
C GLU A 32 -8.24 9.47 -17.39
N ILE A 33 -8.47 10.21 -18.47
CA ILE A 33 -7.62 11.34 -18.87
C ILE A 33 -8.52 12.56 -19.05
N ALA A 34 -8.25 13.62 -18.29
CA ALA A 34 -9.08 14.80 -18.27
C ALA A 34 -8.25 16.07 -18.03
N PRO A 35 -8.74 17.24 -18.49
CA PRO A 35 -8.19 18.51 -18.05
C PRO A 35 -8.39 18.68 -16.53
N THR A 36 -7.47 19.39 -15.87
CA THR A 36 -7.68 19.83 -14.49
C THR A 36 -8.57 21.09 -14.47
N PRO A 37 -9.27 21.39 -13.35
CA PRO A 37 -10.17 22.53 -13.28
C PRO A 37 -9.50 23.90 -13.52
N GLU A 38 -8.26 24.07 -13.06
CA GLU A 38 -7.53 25.35 -13.11
C GLU A 38 -6.58 25.47 -14.32
N GLY A 39 -6.61 24.49 -15.22
CA GLY A 39 -5.76 24.44 -16.41
C GLY A 39 -4.58 23.48 -16.25
N GLY A 40 -4.36 22.68 -17.29
CA GLY A 40 -3.46 21.54 -17.26
C GLY A 40 -4.20 20.25 -17.61
N TRP A 41 -3.60 19.11 -17.28
CA TRP A 41 -4.21 17.80 -17.49
C TRP A 41 -3.80 16.81 -16.40
N ALA A 42 -4.59 15.77 -16.22
CA ALA A 42 -4.31 14.71 -15.28
C ALA A 42 -4.67 13.34 -15.89
N LYS A 43 -3.96 12.31 -15.43
CA LYS A 43 -4.28 10.91 -15.68
C LYS A 43 -4.62 10.24 -14.36
N HIS A 44 -5.69 9.47 -14.34
CA HIS A 44 -6.14 8.69 -13.20
C HIS A 44 -6.09 7.21 -13.57
N PHE A 45 -5.07 6.51 -13.10
CA PHE A 45 -4.81 5.10 -13.38
C PHE A 45 -5.50 4.23 -12.34
N PHE A 46 -6.10 3.10 -12.75
CA PHE A 46 -6.81 2.18 -11.87
C PHE A 46 -6.24 0.77 -12.02
N TYR A 47 -5.72 0.24 -10.91
CA TYR A 47 -5.23 -1.13 -10.80
C TYR A 47 -6.29 -1.99 -10.11
N ASP A 48 -6.67 -3.12 -10.70
CA ASP A 48 -7.49 -4.14 -10.05
C ASP A 48 -6.65 -4.88 -9.01
N THR A 49 -7.04 -4.78 -7.75
CA THR A 49 -6.37 -5.41 -6.61
C THR A 49 -6.99 -6.75 -6.24
N GLY A 50 -8.04 -7.17 -6.96
CA GLY A 50 -8.84 -8.36 -6.71
C GLY A 50 -10.24 -8.03 -6.20
N ASN A 51 -11.17 -8.97 -6.41
CA ASN A 51 -12.57 -8.86 -5.95
C ASN A 51 -13.32 -7.58 -6.42
N GLY A 52 -12.86 -6.96 -7.52
CA GLY A 52 -13.41 -5.71 -8.04
C GLY A 52 -13.04 -4.46 -7.26
N GLU A 53 -12.15 -4.56 -6.27
CA GLU A 53 -11.59 -3.44 -5.52
C GLU A 53 -10.35 -2.90 -6.25
N MET A 54 -10.20 -1.57 -6.31
CA MET A 54 -9.12 -0.94 -7.08
C MET A 54 -8.26 0.02 -6.25
N MET A 55 -6.98 0.10 -6.63
CA MET A 55 -6.08 1.16 -6.21
C MET A 55 -5.86 2.11 -7.38
N ALA A 56 -6.00 3.41 -7.14
CA ALA A 56 -5.93 4.41 -8.18
C ALA A 56 -4.87 5.50 -7.89
N PHE A 57 -4.23 5.97 -8.97
CA PHE A 57 -3.15 6.94 -8.91
C PHE A 57 -3.40 8.12 -9.84
N TRP A 58 -3.31 9.32 -9.27
CA TRP A 58 -3.31 10.57 -10.01
C TRP A 58 -1.90 10.97 -10.40
N GLU A 59 -1.67 11.11 -11.70
CA GLU A 59 -0.53 11.82 -12.26
C GLU A 59 -1.01 13.21 -12.69
N LEU A 60 -0.54 14.24 -11.98
CA LEU A 60 -1.03 15.61 -12.09
C LEU A 60 -0.05 16.49 -12.87
N HIS A 61 -0.54 17.15 -13.92
CA HIS A 61 0.20 18.14 -14.71
C HIS A 61 -0.56 19.47 -14.70
N ASP A 62 -0.51 20.14 -13.55
CA ASP A 62 -1.19 21.38 -13.26
C ASP A 62 -0.21 22.34 -12.55
N ASP A 63 0.06 23.48 -13.17
CA ASP A 63 1.04 24.46 -12.67
C ASP A 63 0.60 25.11 -11.34
N THR A 64 -0.70 25.12 -11.04
CA THR A 64 -1.24 25.67 -9.79
C THR A 64 -0.98 24.74 -8.60
N ILE A 65 -0.94 23.43 -8.84
CA ILE A 65 -0.56 22.41 -7.85
C ILE A 65 0.99 22.38 -7.71
N GLY A 66 1.69 22.65 -8.81
CA GLY A 66 3.14 22.63 -8.88
C GLY A 66 3.71 21.20 -8.88
N LYS A 67 5.04 21.08 -8.75
CA LYS A 67 5.76 19.78 -8.81
C LYS A 67 6.15 19.23 -7.44
N ASP A 68 6.02 20.05 -6.40
CA ASP A 68 6.50 19.74 -5.04
C ASP A 68 5.39 19.25 -4.10
N TYR A 69 4.20 18.91 -4.64
CA TYR A 69 3.10 18.35 -3.85
C TYR A 69 3.52 17.08 -3.10
N LYS A 70 2.77 16.73 -2.06
CA LYS A 70 3.12 15.65 -1.15
C LYS A 70 2.41 14.35 -1.52
N THR A 71 3.04 13.21 -1.28
CA THR A 71 2.53 11.88 -1.69
C THR A 71 2.64 10.82 -0.60
N ALA A 72 3.51 10.99 0.39
CA ALA A 72 3.67 10.02 1.47
C ALA A 72 2.57 10.21 2.51
N LEU A 73 1.60 9.29 2.59
CA LEU A 73 0.39 9.45 3.42
C LEU A 73 0.68 9.70 4.91
N SER A 74 1.77 9.15 5.44
CA SER A 74 2.16 9.36 6.84
C SER A 74 3.20 10.47 6.99
N LEU A 75 4.32 10.34 6.28
CA LEU A 75 5.49 11.18 6.49
C LEU A 75 5.23 12.65 6.15
N ASP A 76 4.50 12.92 5.07
CA ASP A 76 4.18 14.29 4.68
C ASP A 76 3.10 14.92 5.59
N MET A 77 2.38 14.10 6.37
CA MET A 77 1.51 14.55 7.46
C MET A 77 2.24 14.73 8.80
N GLY A 78 3.55 14.48 8.86
CA GLY A 78 4.33 14.55 10.10
C GLY A 78 4.15 13.36 11.03
N MET A 79 3.63 12.24 10.53
CA MET A 79 3.42 11.01 11.31
C MET A 79 4.50 9.96 11.04
N PRO A 80 4.77 9.04 12.00
CA PRO A 80 5.58 7.86 11.73
C PRO A 80 5.04 7.07 10.52
N PRO A 81 5.90 6.42 9.72
CA PRO A 81 5.53 5.81 8.44
C PRO A 81 4.45 4.72 8.53
N TRP A 82 4.27 4.10 9.69
CA TRP A 82 3.32 3.02 9.92
C TRP A 82 1.90 3.48 10.26
N VAL A 83 1.67 4.77 10.52
CA VAL A 83 0.37 5.27 10.99
C VAL A 83 -0.71 5.17 9.89
N ASN A 84 -0.50 5.85 8.77
CA ASN A 84 -1.33 5.74 7.57
C ASN A 84 -0.66 4.79 6.57
N HIS A 85 -1.33 3.69 6.28
CA HIS A 85 -0.88 2.65 5.36
C HIS A 85 -2.07 2.10 4.58
N ILE A 86 -1.78 1.41 3.46
CA ILE A 86 -2.81 0.78 2.62
C ILE A 86 -2.63 -0.73 2.70
N ALA A 87 -3.65 -1.42 3.19
CA ALA A 87 -3.66 -2.87 3.36
C ALA A 87 -4.53 -3.55 2.31
N PHE A 88 -3.94 -4.52 1.62
CA PHE A 88 -4.59 -5.38 0.66
C PHE A 88 -4.85 -6.77 1.24
N PHE A 89 -6.00 -7.33 0.92
CA PHE A 89 -6.42 -8.64 1.41
C PHE A 89 -5.56 -9.77 0.83
N THR A 90 -5.26 -10.75 1.66
CA THR A 90 -4.72 -12.06 1.23
C THR A 90 -5.61 -13.17 1.80
N PRO A 91 -5.98 -14.19 1.00
CA PRO A 91 -6.96 -15.21 1.41
C PRO A 91 -6.40 -16.25 2.37
N ASP A 92 -5.12 -16.59 2.26
CA ASP A 92 -4.49 -17.67 3.00
C ASP A 92 -2.97 -17.47 3.15
N LYS A 93 -2.33 -18.41 3.85
CA LYS A 93 -0.89 -18.34 4.15
C LYS A 93 -0.05 -18.59 2.91
N GLU A 94 -0.57 -19.39 1.98
CA GLU A 94 0.07 -19.71 0.71
C GLU A 94 0.17 -18.45 -0.18
N ASP A 95 -0.90 -17.67 -0.34
CA ASP A 95 -0.87 -16.39 -1.05
C ASP A 95 0.05 -15.39 -0.34
N LEU A 96 0.01 -15.29 0.99
CA LEU A 96 0.94 -14.48 1.78
C LEU A 96 2.41 -14.77 1.43
N VAL A 97 2.80 -16.04 1.36
CA VAL A 97 4.15 -16.46 0.98
C VAL A 97 4.47 -16.04 -0.46
N VAL A 98 3.53 -16.21 -1.38
CA VAL A 98 3.68 -15.75 -2.78
C VAL A 98 3.89 -14.24 -2.84
N ARG A 99 3.10 -13.43 -2.11
CA ARG A 99 3.23 -11.97 -2.06
C ARG A 99 4.58 -11.54 -1.50
N ARG A 100 5.01 -12.13 -0.37
CA ARG A 100 6.32 -11.88 0.24
C ARG A 100 7.44 -12.13 -0.76
N ASP A 101 7.44 -13.31 -1.38
CA ASP A 101 8.52 -13.72 -2.28
C ASP A 101 8.53 -12.84 -3.54
N ARG A 102 7.36 -12.43 -4.04
CA ARG A 102 7.26 -11.48 -5.15
C ARG A 102 7.90 -10.13 -4.82
N TRP A 103 7.61 -9.55 -3.65
CA TRP A 103 8.26 -8.32 -3.20
C TRP A 103 9.78 -8.47 -3.03
N LEU A 104 10.23 -9.56 -2.40
CA LEU A 104 11.65 -9.82 -2.19
C LEU A 104 12.40 -9.98 -3.52
N ASN A 105 11.81 -10.68 -4.50
CA ASN A 105 12.37 -10.86 -5.83
C ASN A 105 12.37 -9.56 -6.64
N ALA A 106 11.39 -8.68 -6.41
CA ALA A 106 11.34 -7.35 -6.98
C ALA A 106 12.30 -6.34 -6.29
N GLY A 107 12.95 -6.74 -5.19
CA GLY A 107 13.97 -5.95 -4.52
C GLY A 107 13.50 -5.16 -3.30
N TYR A 108 12.29 -5.44 -2.81
CA TYR A 108 11.70 -4.74 -1.68
C TYR A 108 11.86 -5.58 -0.41
N ASN A 109 12.42 -4.98 0.65
CA ASN A 109 12.46 -5.63 1.97
C ASN A 109 11.04 -5.78 2.51
N VAL A 110 10.80 -6.84 3.27
CA VAL A 110 9.48 -7.14 3.84
C VAL A 110 9.59 -7.28 5.35
N LEU A 111 8.77 -6.52 6.07
CA LEU A 111 8.55 -6.68 7.49
C LEU A 111 7.29 -7.52 7.69
N GLU A 112 7.42 -8.69 8.31
CA GLU A 112 6.30 -9.56 8.64
C GLU A 112 5.96 -9.42 10.12
N ILE A 113 4.67 -9.21 10.43
CA ILE A 113 4.17 -9.09 11.79
C ILE A 113 2.97 -10.02 11.98
N ASP A 114 3.04 -10.91 12.96
CA ASP A 114 1.93 -11.75 13.43
C ASP A 114 1.33 -11.10 14.68
N HIS A 115 0.14 -10.51 14.53
CA HIS A 115 -0.65 -9.88 15.59
C HIS A 115 -1.54 -10.88 16.33
N GLY A 116 -1.41 -12.19 16.06
CA GLY A 116 -2.22 -13.26 16.61
C GLY A 116 -3.59 -13.41 15.94
N TRP A 117 -4.23 -12.32 15.52
CA TRP A 117 -5.50 -12.32 14.79
C TRP A 117 -5.34 -12.04 13.29
N CYS A 118 -4.22 -11.45 12.89
CA CYS A 118 -3.81 -11.31 11.51
C CYS A 118 -2.29 -11.47 11.35
N ILE A 119 -1.88 -11.78 10.12
CA ILE A 119 -0.48 -11.75 9.71
C ILE A 119 -0.36 -10.72 8.59
N SER A 120 0.54 -9.76 8.78
CA SER A 120 0.72 -8.64 7.87
C SER A 120 2.15 -8.61 7.32
N LEU A 121 2.28 -8.38 6.01
CA LEU A 121 3.53 -8.11 5.33
C LEU A 121 3.57 -6.64 4.93
N TYR A 122 4.61 -5.93 5.34
CA TYR A 122 4.77 -4.52 5.05
C TYR A 122 5.99 -4.26 4.17
N THR A 123 5.82 -3.35 3.21
CA THR A 123 6.93 -2.71 2.49
C THR A 123 6.60 -1.26 2.15
N MET A 124 7.60 -0.48 1.75
CA MET A 124 7.42 0.92 1.37
C MET A 124 7.24 1.04 -0.14
N ASP A 125 6.19 1.73 -0.58
CA ASP A 125 5.99 2.04 -2.00
C ASP A 125 6.88 3.22 -2.46
N PRO A 126 6.99 3.47 -3.78
CA PRO A 126 7.79 4.58 -4.31
C PRO A 126 7.31 5.98 -3.90
N ASN A 127 6.05 6.14 -3.47
CA ASN A 127 5.53 7.41 -2.97
C ASN A 127 5.87 7.66 -1.50
N GLY A 128 6.47 6.69 -0.80
CA GLY A 128 6.74 6.77 0.64
C GLY A 128 5.53 6.38 1.50
N THR A 129 4.59 5.61 0.95
CA THR A 129 3.44 5.05 1.67
C THR A 129 3.71 3.60 2.05
N LEU A 130 3.49 3.26 3.33
CA LEU A 130 3.59 1.89 3.77
C LEU A 130 2.45 1.08 3.17
N THR A 131 2.81 0.01 2.48
CA THR A 131 1.89 -0.91 1.81
C THR A 131 1.90 -2.24 2.54
N GLU A 132 0.71 -2.81 2.72
CA GLU A 132 0.48 -4.02 3.48
C GLU A 132 -0.25 -5.09 2.66
N PHE A 133 0.15 -6.34 2.83
CA PHE A 133 -0.69 -7.51 2.55
C PHE A 133 -1.10 -8.14 3.88
N CYS A 134 -2.40 -8.35 4.11
CA CYS A 134 -2.92 -8.80 5.40
C CYS A 134 -3.78 -10.06 5.25
N LEU A 135 -3.48 -11.08 6.06
CA LEU A 135 -4.31 -12.26 6.24
C LEU A 135 -4.98 -12.20 7.61
N THR A 136 -6.31 -12.25 7.66
CA THR A 136 -7.03 -12.51 8.92
C THR A 136 -6.94 -13.99 9.25
N THR A 137 -6.45 -14.36 10.44
CA THR A 137 -6.16 -15.75 10.82
C THR A 137 -7.23 -16.41 11.68
N ARG A 138 -8.21 -15.63 12.16
CA ARG A 138 -9.35 -16.12 12.95
C ARG A 138 -10.57 -15.24 12.77
N GLU A 139 -11.75 -15.79 13.05
CA GLU A 139 -12.98 -15.00 13.12
C GLU A 139 -12.98 -14.07 14.35
N PHE A 140 -13.66 -12.94 14.21
CA PHE A 140 -13.89 -12.02 15.32
C PHE A 140 -15.09 -12.44 16.14
N THR A 141 -14.89 -12.57 17.44
CA THR A 141 -15.92 -12.92 18.43
C THR A 141 -16.75 -11.70 18.83
N GLU A 142 -17.90 -11.93 19.48
CA GLU A 142 -18.66 -10.83 20.08
C GLU A 142 -17.89 -10.11 21.18
N GLU A 143 -16.97 -10.80 21.86
CA GLU A 143 -16.09 -10.20 22.86
C GLU A 143 -15.08 -9.23 22.23
N ASP A 144 -14.48 -9.60 21.08
CA ASP A 144 -13.61 -8.69 20.32
C ASP A 144 -14.35 -7.39 19.98
N LYS A 145 -15.60 -7.51 19.49
CA LYS A 145 -16.45 -6.35 19.16
C LYS A 145 -16.79 -5.52 20.39
N ARG A 146 -17.09 -6.17 21.53
CA ARG A 146 -17.41 -5.50 22.80
C ARG A 146 -16.21 -4.70 23.31
N ILE A 147 -15.03 -5.31 23.34
CA ILE A 147 -13.78 -4.66 23.75
C ILE A 147 -13.49 -3.46 22.83
N ALA A 148 -13.55 -3.66 21.51
CA ALA A 148 -13.33 -2.60 20.53
C ALA A 148 -14.29 -1.41 20.74
N LYS A 149 -15.58 -1.69 21.01
CA LYS A 149 -16.57 -0.63 21.24
C LYS A 149 -16.34 0.11 22.57
N ALA A 150 -15.91 -0.60 23.61
CA ALA A 150 -15.57 0.01 24.90
C ALA A 150 -14.35 0.93 24.79
N ALA A 151 -13.33 0.52 24.04
CA ALA A 151 -12.09 1.28 23.84
C ALA A 151 -12.31 2.65 23.17
N VAL A 152 -13.43 2.85 22.45
CA VAL A 152 -13.78 4.17 21.88
C VAL A 152 -13.98 5.25 22.96
N PHE A 153 -14.39 4.86 24.17
CA PHE A 153 -14.77 5.79 25.24
C PHE A 153 -13.96 5.61 26.53
N SER A 154 -12.90 4.80 26.51
CA SER A 154 -12.12 4.48 27.69
C SER A 154 -10.65 4.26 27.33
N ASP A 155 -9.76 4.96 28.03
CA ASP A 155 -8.31 4.73 27.97
C ASP A 155 -7.85 3.57 28.86
N ASN A 156 -8.74 3.03 29.72
CA ASN A 156 -8.47 1.82 30.49
C ASN A 156 -8.64 0.59 29.59
N VAL A 157 -7.66 0.35 28.74
CA VAL A 157 -7.60 -0.77 27.79
C VAL A 157 -6.45 -1.70 28.15
N GLU A 158 -6.70 -3.01 28.06
CA GLU A 158 -5.63 -3.99 28.17
C GLU A 158 -4.81 -4.03 26.89
N ASN A 159 -3.49 -4.16 27.03
CA ASN A 159 -2.61 -4.32 25.88
C ASN A 159 -2.90 -5.66 25.21
N SER A 160 -2.93 -5.65 23.88
CA SER A 160 -2.84 -6.90 23.12
C SER A 160 -1.52 -7.61 23.42
N PRO A 161 -1.45 -8.95 23.31
CA PRO A 161 -0.19 -9.67 23.38
C PRO A 161 0.84 -9.09 22.40
N PRO A 162 2.14 -9.09 22.74
CA PRO A 162 3.16 -8.57 21.85
C PRO A 162 3.17 -9.37 20.54
N PRO A 163 3.25 -8.69 19.38
CA PRO A 163 3.28 -9.38 18.10
C PRO A 163 4.62 -10.08 17.89
N LYS A 164 4.65 -11.08 16.99
CA LYS A 164 5.91 -11.67 16.51
C LYS A 164 6.36 -10.92 15.27
N ILE A 165 7.63 -10.53 15.23
CA ILE A 165 8.19 -9.72 14.14
C ILE A 165 9.30 -10.49 13.45
N THR A 166 9.23 -10.55 12.11
CA THR A 166 10.26 -11.15 11.25
C THR A 166 10.66 -10.16 10.16
N ASN A 167 11.96 -10.02 9.91
CA ASN A 167 12.48 -9.16 8.86
C ASN A 167 13.05 -9.99 7.72
N HIS A 168 12.55 -9.76 6.51
CA HIS A 168 13.03 -10.40 5.28
C HIS A 168 13.75 -9.37 4.42
N LYS A 169 14.99 -9.68 4.03
CA LYS A 169 15.81 -8.79 3.20
C LYS A 169 15.83 -9.23 1.75
N ALA A 170 15.54 -8.31 0.85
CA ALA A 170 15.72 -8.52 -0.57
C ALA A 170 17.20 -8.64 -0.92
N LYS A 171 17.50 -9.39 -1.99
CA LYS A 171 18.87 -9.63 -2.48
C LYS A 171 19.26 -8.73 -3.65
N VAL A 172 18.30 -7.94 -4.15
CA VAL A 172 18.47 -7.04 -5.28
C VAL A 172 17.91 -5.66 -4.93
N ALA A 173 18.33 -4.62 -5.65
CA ALA A 173 17.77 -3.28 -5.47
C ALA A 173 16.29 -3.23 -5.89
N PRO A 174 15.47 -2.33 -5.30
CA PRO A 174 14.07 -2.18 -5.66
C PRO A 174 13.85 -1.97 -7.16
N LEU A 175 12.82 -2.61 -7.72
CA LEU A 175 12.56 -2.63 -9.17
C LEU A 175 12.48 -1.23 -9.77
N HIS A 176 11.72 -0.33 -9.17
CA HIS A 176 11.57 1.04 -9.64
C HIS A 176 12.91 1.79 -9.80
N THR A 177 13.90 1.53 -8.93
CA THR A 177 15.23 2.17 -9.02
C THR A 177 16.14 1.59 -10.11
N ARG A 178 15.79 0.40 -10.64
CA ARG A 178 16.57 -0.27 -11.68
C ARG A 178 16.16 0.16 -13.09
N LEU A 179 14.91 0.60 -13.26
CA LEU A 179 14.34 0.97 -14.56
C LEU A 179 15.00 2.21 -15.16
N GLU A 180 15.40 3.20 -14.36
CA GLU A 180 16.11 4.39 -14.84
C GLU A 180 17.42 4.07 -15.57
N ARG A 181 18.06 2.93 -15.26
CA ARG A 181 19.32 2.51 -15.89
C ARG A 181 19.16 1.99 -17.32
N THR A 182 17.93 1.79 -17.80
CA THR A 182 17.65 1.28 -19.16
C THR A 182 17.30 2.36 -20.17
N LYS A 183 17.00 3.60 -19.74
CA LYS A 183 16.72 4.73 -20.66
C LYS A 183 17.96 5.51 -21.09
N ALA A 184 19.15 5.07 -20.67
CA ALA A 184 20.43 5.73 -20.93
C ALA A 184 21.38 4.95 -21.86
N SER A 185 20.84 4.04 -22.70
CA SER A 185 21.61 3.29 -23.73
C SER A 185 21.10 3.56 -25.13
#